data_AF-A0A2S7WP80-F1
#
_entry.id   AF-A0A2S7WP80-F1
#
_cell.length_a   1.000
_cell.length_b   1.000
_cell.length_c   1.000
_cell.angle_alpha   90.00
_cell.angle_beta   90.00
_cell.angle_gamma   90.00
#
_symmetry.space_group_name_H-M   'P 1'
#
loop_
_entity.id
_entity.type
_entity.pdbx_description
1 polymer ?
#
loop_
_entity_poly.entity_id
_entity_poly.type
_entity_poly.pdbx_seq_one_letter_code
_entity_poly.pdbx_strand_id
1 'polypeptide(L)'
;MDIKIANEQVYLIKNIIESEHSTEEIKKKCFDFYADFFKNASDEIVDSTFREIKFLKGNESEKYGLLYLYFERAKDFSVIKDFFRFFEDPSYIFDIMMRLYETASDYRFSIDLFVEAIWKGWQSNKEKTEELILNLFRNHPVFGVLGVKIILSPYRGALEIDLLNIKEEKYQINAIKSICKHPHSFDKLLDLILPLRNSKHDNVRKVLIEELASKIFLVYHDKIHDQVKDSLSDNDKDREFLKPLSRALKNYHKLKNLKESINDLNPLDNEKELMDLYYRLEMEENAKMMDEAREGRGTFLEMTSKVIVVRGNSVKYDDREPMPLARIEHSTLIDASSYLNPELYERKLNNFE
;
A
#
# COMPACT_ATOMS: atom_id res chain seq x y z
N MET A 1 32.50 2.93 28.21
CA MET A 1 33.33 2.15 27.27
C MET A 1 33.58 3.02 26.05
N ASP A 2 34.81 3.09 25.54
CA ASP A 2 35.12 3.88 24.34
C ASP A 2 34.49 3.19 23.11
N ILE A 3 33.83 3.98 22.24
CA ILE A 3 33.19 3.51 21.01
C ILE A 3 34.21 2.80 20.11
N LYS A 4 35.47 3.26 20.09
CA LYS A 4 36.52 2.61 19.28
C LYS A 4 36.81 1.19 19.76
N ILE A 5 36.94 1.01 21.07
CA ILE A 5 37.19 -0.30 21.68
C ILE A 5 36.00 -1.23 21.43
N ALA A 6 34.77 -0.71 21.55
CA ALA A 6 33.58 -1.48 21.22
C ALA A 6 33.58 -1.94 19.76
N ASN A 7 33.86 -1.05 18.81
CA ASN A 7 33.91 -1.38 17.39
C ASN A 7 34.99 -2.42 17.05
N GLU A 8 36.17 -2.32 17.67
CA GLU A 8 37.24 -3.31 17.50
C GLU A 8 36.84 -4.70 18.04
N GLN A 9 36.18 -4.74 19.19
CA GLN A 9 35.66 -6.00 19.76
C GLN A 9 34.59 -6.62 18.87
N VAL A 10 33.66 -5.80 18.37
CA VAL A 10 32.60 -6.25 17.46
C VAL A 10 33.18 -6.79 16.17
N TYR A 11 34.17 -6.11 15.59
CA TYR A 11 34.87 -6.55 14.39
C TYR A 11 35.59 -7.88 14.59
N LEU A 12 36.29 -8.04 15.72
CA LEU A 12 36.94 -9.31 16.07
C LEU A 12 35.92 -10.44 16.19
N ILE A 13 34.82 -10.21 16.91
CA ILE A 13 33.76 -11.21 17.13
C ILE A 13 33.11 -11.61 15.80
N LYS A 14 32.84 -10.64 14.93
CA LYS A 14 32.33 -10.88 13.58
C LYS A 14 33.23 -11.81 12.78
N ASN A 15 34.54 -11.57 12.78
CA ASN A 15 35.50 -12.46 12.09
C ASN A 15 35.55 -13.86 12.70
N ILE A 16 35.37 -13.98 14.02
CA ILE A 16 35.27 -15.29 14.69
C ILE A 16 34.01 -16.02 14.22
N ILE A 17 32.87 -15.35 14.11
CA ILE A 17 31.61 -15.96 13.66
C ILE A 17 31.70 -16.41 12.20
N GLU A 18 32.29 -15.60 11.33
CA GLU A 18 32.41 -15.89 9.89
C GLU A 18 33.53 -16.89 9.55
N SER A 19 34.43 -17.18 10.48
CA SER A 19 35.50 -18.16 10.29
C SER A 19 34.97 -19.59 10.19
N GLU A 20 35.37 -20.29 9.12
CA GLU A 20 35.06 -21.71 8.92
C GLU A 20 35.68 -22.62 10.00
N HIS A 21 36.71 -22.15 10.70
CA HIS A 21 37.40 -22.90 11.75
C HIS A 21 36.75 -22.77 13.13
N SER A 22 35.75 -21.89 13.27
CA SER A 22 35.04 -21.70 14.54
C SER A 22 33.97 -22.77 14.73
N THR A 23 33.99 -23.43 15.89
CA THR A 23 32.93 -24.38 16.26
C THR A 23 31.62 -23.66 16.57
N GLU A 24 30.50 -24.36 16.44
CA GLU A 24 29.17 -23.83 16.78
C GLU A 24 29.07 -23.37 18.24
N GLU A 25 29.79 -24.01 19.16
CA GLU A 25 29.88 -23.56 20.56
C GLU A 25 30.56 -22.20 20.71
N ILE A 26 31.61 -21.92 19.92
CA ILE A 26 32.30 -20.63 19.93
C ILE A 26 31.37 -19.56 19.35
N LYS A 27 30.72 -19.85 18.22
CA LYS A 27 29.76 -18.93 17.60
C LYS A 27 28.63 -18.57 18.55
N LYS A 28 28.08 -19.55 19.27
CA LYS A 28 27.04 -19.32 20.27
C LYS A 28 27.51 -18.39 21.39
N LYS A 29 28.72 -18.59 21.93
CA LYS A 29 29.31 -17.68 22.92
C LYS A 29 29.50 -16.27 22.39
N CYS A 30 29.81 -16.12 21.11
CA CYS A 30 29.89 -14.81 20.45
C CYS A 30 28.51 -14.12 20.38
N PHE A 31 27.44 -14.85 20.08
CA PHE A 31 26.07 -14.31 20.11
C PHE A 31 25.59 -13.99 21.53
N ASP A 32 25.91 -14.83 22.52
CA ASP A 32 25.62 -14.56 23.93
C ASP A 32 26.35 -13.28 24.39
N PHE A 33 27.59 -13.07 23.96
CA PHE A 33 28.32 -11.82 24.20
C PHE A 33 27.59 -10.62 23.58
N TYR A 34 27.11 -10.70 22.33
CA TYR A 34 26.34 -9.61 21.73
C TYR A 34 25.05 -9.33 22.51
N ALA A 35 24.34 -10.37 22.96
CA ALA A 35 23.11 -10.21 23.74
C ALA A 35 23.36 -9.50 25.08
N ASP A 36 24.43 -9.88 25.80
CA ASP A 36 24.82 -9.22 27.05
C ASP A 36 25.33 -7.80 26.82
N PHE A 37 26.04 -7.58 25.71
CA PHE A 37 26.52 -6.27 25.31
C PHE A 37 25.35 -5.32 25.04
N PHE A 38 24.32 -5.79 24.35
CA PHE A 38 23.10 -5.03 24.05
C PHE A 38 22.32 -4.64 25.30
N LYS A 39 22.45 -5.36 26.41
CA LYS A 39 21.81 -5.00 27.69
C LYS A 39 22.57 -3.93 28.46
N ASN A 40 23.91 -3.91 28.35
CA ASN A 40 24.77 -3.15 29.26
C ASN A 40 25.49 -1.94 28.63
N ALA A 41 25.59 -1.86 27.30
CA ALA A 41 26.28 -0.78 26.60
C ALA A 41 25.50 0.55 26.62
N SER A 42 26.00 1.61 25.99
CA SER A 42 25.24 2.84 25.67
C SER A 42 24.54 2.71 24.31
N ASP A 43 23.50 3.50 24.06
CA ASP A 43 22.68 3.37 22.84
C ASP A 43 23.50 3.61 21.56
N GLU A 44 24.40 4.60 21.56
CA GLU A 44 25.30 4.87 20.44
C GLU A 44 26.21 3.66 20.09
N ILE A 45 26.67 2.94 21.11
CA ILE A 45 27.48 1.74 20.93
C ILE A 45 26.64 0.57 20.40
N VAL A 46 25.40 0.44 20.88
CA VAL A 46 24.45 -0.57 20.41
C VAL A 46 24.13 -0.35 18.92
N ASP A 47 23.85 0.89 18.51
CA ASP A 47 23.58 1.23 17.11
C ASP A 47 24.77 0.92 16.20
N SER A 48 25.98 1.32 16.62
CA SER A 48 27.22 1.03 15.89
C SER A 48 27.44 -0.48 15.74
N THR A 49 27.24 -1.23 16.83
CA THR A 49 27.40 -2.68 16.85
C THR A 49 26.36 -3.38 15.98
N PHE A 50 25.10 -2.94 16.04
CA PHE A 50 24.01 -3.52 15.27
C PHE A 50 24.21 -3.36 13.77
N ARG A 51 24.79 -2.22 13.33
CA ARG A 51 25.18 -2.02 11.94
C ARG A 51 26.15 -3.08 11.44
N GLU A 52 27.11 -3.51 12.26
CA GLU A 52 28.06 -4.57 11.89
C GLU A 52 27.40 -5.95 11.82
N ILE A 53 26.54 -6.26 12.80
CA ILE A 53 25.81 -7.54 12.90
C ILE A 53 24.90 -7.76 11.69
N LYS A 54 24.28 -6.68 11.19
CA LYS A 54 23.47 -6.69 9.97
C LYS A 54 24.21 -7.27 8.76
N PHE A 55 25.52 -7.05 8.65
CA PHE A 55 26.34 -7.54 7.54
C PHE A 55 26.85 -8.98 7.69
N LEU A 56 26.63 -9.62 8.85
CA LEU A 56 27.02 -11.02 9.07
C LEU A 56 26.30 -11.95 8.09
N LYS A 57 27.00 -12.95 7.56
CA LYS A 57 26.41 -14.02 6.74
C LYS A 57 26.10 -15.26 7.60
N GLY A 58 24.98 -15.93 7.32
CA GLY A 58 24.53 -17.10 8.06
C GLY A 58 24.05 -16.81 9.49
N ASN A 59 23.86 -17.87 10.29
CA ASN A 59 23.39 -17.81 11.69
C ASN A 59 22.09 -16.98 11.85
N GLU A 60 21.14 -17.23 10.95
CA GLU A 60 19.93 -16.39 10.79
C GLU A 60 19.08 -16.35 12.05
N SER A 61 18.94 -17.49 12.75
CA SER A 61 18.17 -17.60 13.97
C SER A 61 18.73 -16.72 15.08
N GLU A 62 20.05 -16.76 15.29
CA GLU A 62 20.74 -15.96 16.31
C GLU A 62 20.70 -14.48 15.97
N LYS A 63 20.95 -14.13 14.70
CA LYS A 63 20.82 -12.74 14.21
C LYS A 63 19.39 -12.23 14.42
N TYR A 64 18.39 -13.03 14.11
CA TYR A 64 17.00 -12.68 14.30
C TYR A 64 16.65 -12.47 15.77
N GLY A 65 17.20 -13.29 16.69
CA GLY A 65 17.09 -13.06 18.13
C GLY A 65 17.66 -11.71 18.58
N LEU A 66 18.82 -11.30 18.03
CA LEU A 66 19.42 -10.00 18.34
C LEU A 66 18.61 -8.81 17.84
N LEU A 67 17.85 -8.96 16.75
CA LEU A 67 16.95 -7.91 16.24
C LEU A 67 15.86 -7.54 17.27
N TYR A 68 15.30 -8.53 17.96
CA TYR A 68 14.32 -8.28 19.01
C TYR A 68 14.91 -7.50 20.19
N LEU A 69 16.10 -7.90 20.66
CA LEU A 69 16.82 -7.18 21.71
C LEU A 69 17.13 -5.74 21.29
N TYR A 70 17.45 -5.53 20.02
CA TYR A 70 17.67 -4.19 19.48
C TYR A 70 16.38 -3.35 19.51
N PHE A 71 15.23 -3.90 19.10
CA PHE A 71 13.95 -3.17 19.14
C PHE A 71 13.46 -2.84 20.54
N GLU A 72 13.62 -3.75 21.50
CA GLU A 72 13.26 -3.50 22.90
C GLU A 72 14.02 -2.29 23.46
N ARG A 73 15.26 -2.09 23.01
CA ARG A 73 16.15 -1.05 23.49
C ARG A 73 16.09 0.24 22.68
N ALA A 74 16.41 0.19 21.39
CA ALA A 74 16.58 1.36 20.54
C ALA A 74 15.25 1.91 19.99
N LYS A 75 14.23 1.05 19.87
CA LYS A 75 12.91 1.36 19.27
C LYS A 75 12.99 1.92 17.84
N ASP A 76 14.12 1.76 17.16
CA ASP A 76 14.30 2.15 15.76
C ASP A 76 13.95 0.97 14.84
N PHE A 77 12.78 1.05 14.20
CA PHE A 77 12.32 0.06 13.22
C PHE A 77 12.87 0.31 11.80
N SER A 78 13.53 1.45 11.56
CA SER A 78 14.06 1.79 10.23
C SER A 78 15.16 0.82 9.78
N VAL A 79 15.84 0.17 10.73
CA VAL A 79 16.89 -0.82 10.47
C VAL A 79 16.42 -2.04 9.69
N ILE A 80 15.11 -2.34 9.71
CA ILE A 80 14.49 -3.47 8.98
C ILE A 80 14.79 -3.40 7.48
N LYS A 81 14.80 -2.18 6.92
CA LYS A 81 14.96 -1.92 5.47
C LYS A 81 16.08 -2.72 4.82
N ASP A 82 17.16 -2.91 5.57
CA ASP A 82 18.36 -3.55 5.04
C ASP A 82 18.81 -4.75 5.90
N PHE A 83 18.18 -5.02 7.05
CA PHE A 83 18.62 -6.07 7.98
C PHE A 83 18.60 -7.46 7.34
N PHE A 84 17.56 -7.71 6.55
CA PHE A 84 17.32 -9.00 5.89
C PHE A 84 18.11 -9.20 4.60
N ARG A 85 19.03 -8.29 4.25
CA ARG A 85 19.79 -8.34 2.99
C ARG A 85 20.58 -9.64 2.79
N PHE A 86 21.05 -10.26 3.87
CA PHE A 86 21.84 -11.49 3.85
C PHE A 86 21.09 -12.71 4.39
N PHE A 87 19.77 -12.62 4.53
CA PHE A 87 18.94 -13.78 4.85
C PHE A 87 18.62 -14.55 3.57
N GLU A 88 18.74 -15.87 3.64
CA GLU A 88 18.36 -16.85 2.66
C GLU A 88 16.94 -17.34 2.91
N ASP A 89 16.54 -17.52 4.18
CA ASP A 89 15.19 -17.95 4.53
C ASP A 89 14.22 -16.75 4.63
N PRO A 90 13.21 -16.63 3.73
CA PRO A 90 12.21 -15.58 3.81
C PRO A 90 11.29 -15.68 5.04
N SER A 91 11.24 -16.83 5.73
CA SER A 91 10.34 -17.06 6.88
C SER A 91 10.52 -16.02 7.98
N TYR A 92 11.75 -15.59 8.24
CA TYR A 92 12.05 -14.58 9.26
C TYR A 92 11.46 -13.21 8.92
N ILE A 93 11.41 -12.85 7.63
CA ILE A 93 10.82 -11.60 7.14
C ILE A 93 9.31 -11.62 7.36
N PHE A 94 8.67 -12.74 7.07
CA PHE A 94 7.23 -12.89 7.23
C PHE A 94 6.81 -12.96 8.70
N ASP A 95 7.58 -13.63 9.57
CA ASP A 95 7.29 -13.69 11.02
C ASP A 95 7.30 -12.29 11.64
N ILE A 96 8.34 -11.48 11.41
CA ILE A 96 8.41 -10.14 11.99
C ILE A 96 7.33 -9.22 11.43
N MET A 97 7.06 -9.32 10.13
CA MET A 97 6.06 -8.49 9.46
C MET A 97 4.66 -8.82 9.98
N MET A 98 4.36 -10.11 10.16
CA MET A 98 3.08 -10.54 10.77
C MET A 98 2.95 -10.02 12.20
N ARG A 99 3.98 -10.14 13.05
CA ARG A 99 3.94 -9.64 14.44
C ARG A 99 3.71 -8.14 14.53
N LEU A 100 4.41 -7.35 13.71
CA LEU A 100 4.22 -5.89 13.68
C LEU A 100 2.82 -5.54 13.17
N TYR A 101 2.31 -6.28 12.18
CA TYR A 101 0.97 -6.07 11.65
C TYR A 101 -0.13 -6.48 12.64
N GLU A 102 0.05 -7.55 13.42
CA GLU A 102 -0.88 -7.95 14.50
C GLU A 102 -1.03 -6.87 15.57
N THR A 103 0.08 -6.18 15.89
CA THR A 103 0.10 -5.14 16.93
C THR A 103 -0.61 -3.85 16.48
N ALA A 104 -0.60 -3.57 15.17
CA ALA A 104 -1.21 -2.39 14.58
C ALA A 104 -1.90 -2.74 13.26
N SER A 105 -2.94 -3.56 13.34
CA SER A 105 -3.67 -4.07 12.17
C SER A 105 -4.48 -2.96 11.52
N ASP A 106 -3.82 -2.21 10.63
CA ASP A 106 -4.38 -1.07 9.90
C ASP A 106 -4.07 -1.21 8.40
N TYR A 107 -5.05 -0.85 7.56
CA TYR A 107 -4.82 -0.68 6.14
C TYR A 107 -3.72 0.37 5.83
N ARG A 108 -3.36 1.24 6.78
CA ARG A 108 -2.23 2.19 6.66
C ARG A 108 -0.87 1.64 7.05
N PHE A 109 -0.78 0.39 7.54
CA PHE A 109 0.51 -0.24 7.84
C PHE A 109 1.47 -0.13 6.64
N SER A 110 2.63 0.52 6.84
CA SER A 110 3.61 0.75 5.78
C SER A 110 4.40 -0.53 5.52
N ILE A 111 4.38 -0.97 4.25
CA ILE A 111 5.20 -2.10 3.78
C ILE A 111 6.61 -1.63 3.37
N ASP A 112 6.88 -0.32 3.37
CA ASP A 112 8.11 0.28 2.83
C ASP A 112 9.37 -0.19 3.56
N LEU A 113 9.23 -0.55 4.85
CA LEU A 113 10.32 -1.12 5.64
C LEU A 113 10.73 -2.51 5.15
N PHE A 114 9.84 -3.23 4.46
CA PHE A 114 10.02 -4.63 4.08
C PHE A 114 10.26 -4.84 2.58
N VAL A 115 10.10 -3.81 1.74
CA VAL A 115 10.16 -3.94 0.27
C VAL A 115 11.43 -4.63 -0.20
N GLU A 116 12.59 -4.18 0.25
CA GLU A 116 13.89 -4.76 -0.11
C GLU A 116 14.03 -6.21 0.38
N ALA A 117 13.53 -6.50 1.58
CA ALA A 117 13.55 -7.83 2.16
C ALA A 117 12.64 -8.81 1.39
N ILE A 118 11.41 -8.40 1.08
CA ILE A 118 10.46 -9.17 0.27
C ILE A 118 11.07 -9.46 -1.10
N TRP A 119 11.64 -8.44 -1.75
CA TRP A 119 12.26 -8.59 -3.05
C TRP A 119 13.45 -9.55 -3.02
N LYS A 120 14.28 -9.45 -1.98
CA LYS A 120 15.40 -10.38 -1.75
C LYS A 120 14.90 -11.83 -1.62
N GLY A 121 13.87 -12.05 -0.80
CA GLY A 121 13.25 -13.38 -0.62
C GLY A 121 12.66 -13.92 -1.92
N TRP A 122 12.01 -13.07 -2.70
CA TRP A 122 11.49 -13.42 -4.02
C TRP A 122 12.58 -13.83 -5.01
N GLN A 123 13.73 -13.13 -4.99
CA GLN A 123 14.87 -13.45 -5.85
C GLN A 123 15.64 -14.69 -5.41
N SER A 124 15.78 -14.94 -4.11
CA SER A 124 16.53 -16.09 -3.59
C SER A 124 15.72 -17.38 -3.60
N ASN A 125 14.45 -17.31 -3.20
CA ASN A 125 13.57 -18.47 -3.07
C ASN A 125 12.12 -18.07 -3.37
N LYS A 126 11.81 -17.97 -4.67
CA LYS A 126 10.48 -17.61 -5.18
C LYS A 126 9.40 -18.55 -4.63
N GLU A 127 9.61 -19.87 -4.70
CA GLU A 127 8.60 -20.87 -4.32
C GLU A 127 8.19 -20.75 -2.85
N LYS A 128 9.18 -20.67 -1.93
CA LYS A 128 8.91 -20.51 -0.50
C LYS A 128 8.29 -19.16 -0.18
N THR A 129 8.72 -18.11 -0.85
CA THR A 129 8.16 -16.76 -0.67
C THR A 129 6.71 -16.70 -1.14
N GLU A 130 6.41 -17.29 -2.29
CA GLU A 130 5.03 -17.42 -2.79
C GLU A 130 4.16 -18.21 -1.81
N GLU A 131 4.64 -19.34 -1.29
CA GLU A 131 3.92 -20.11 -0.28
C GLU A 131 3.62 -19.27 0.98
N LEU A 132 4.58 -18.51 1.48
CA LEU A 132 4.40 -17.62 2.63
C LEU A 132 3.35 -16.53 2.36
N ILE A 133 3.34 -15.94 1.16
CA ILE A 133 2.30 -14.96 0.77
C ILE A 133 0.92 -15.63 0.70
N LEU A 134 0.83 -16.81 0.07
CA LEU A 134 -0.41 -17.56 -0.01
C LEU A 134 -0.94 -17.96 1.38
N ASN A 135 -0.04 -18.26 2.33
CA ASN A 135 -0.38 -18.58 3.71
C ASN A 135 -1.04 -17.40 4.45
N LEU A 136 -0.77 -16.15 4.08
CA LEU A 136 -1.44 -14.98 4.67
C LEU A 136 -2.96 -15.00 4.40
N PHE A 137 -3.39 -15.54 3.26
CA PHE A 137 -4.81 -15.72 2.96
C PHE A 137 -5.45 -16.93 3.67
N ARG A 138 -4.63 -17.86 4.19
CA ARG A 138 -5.10 -19.03 4.96
C ARG A 138 -5.38 -18.70 6.43
N ASN A 139 -4.74 -17.66 6.93
CA ASN A 139 -4.88 -17.19 8.31
C ASN A 139 -6.14 -16.32 8.47
N HIS A 140 -6.21 -15.56 9.56
CA HIS A 140 -7.28 -14.61 9.83
C HIS A 140 -7.46 -13.61 8.66
N PRO A 141 -8.69 -13.19 8.30
CA PRO A 141 -8.95 -12.27 7.19
C PRO A 141 -8.12 -10.97 7.22
N VAL A 142 -7.78 -10.51 8.42
CA VAL A 142 -6.88 -9.37 8.68
C VAL A 142 -5.56 -9.49 7.90
N PHE A 143 -4.95 -10.68 7.84
CA PHE A 143 -3.69 -10.93 7.11
C PHE A 143 -3.85 -10.95 5.60
N GLY A 144 -5.06 -11.13 5.09
CA GLY A 144 -5.31 -11.05 3.65
C GLY A 144 -4.94 -9.68 3.10
N VAL A 145 -5.19 -8.60 3.85
CA VAL A 145 -4.77 -7.24 3.46
C VAL A 145 -3.25 -7.08 3.47
N LEU A 146 -2.56 -7.68 4.45
CA LEU A 146 -1.10 -7.73 4.45
C LEU A 146 -0.56 -8.46 3.21
N GLY A 147 -1.17 -9.59 2.84
CA GLY A 147 -0.84 -10.32 1.61
C GLY A 147 -0.96 -9.45 0.36
N VAL A 148 -2.05 -8.69 0.22
CA VAL A 148 -2.22 -7.77 -0.92
C VAL A 148 -1.17 -6.66 -0.93
N LYS A 149 -0.81 -6.10 0.23
CA LYS A 149 0.26 -5.08 0.32
C LYS A 149 1.61 -5.64 -0.11
N ILE A 150 1.94 -6.86 0.28
CA ILE A 150 3.19 -7.52 -0.13
C ILE A 150 3.20 -7.76 -1.63
N ILE A 151 2.09 -8.22 -2.21
CA ILE A 151 1.93 -8.39 -3.66
C ILE A 151 2.23 -7.09 -4.39
N LEU A 152 1.74 -5.95 -3.91
CA LEU A 152 1.91 -4.64 -4.53
C LEU A 152 3.20 -3.91 -4.13
N SER A 153 3.99 -4.46 -3.22
CA SER A 153 5.20 -3.84 -2.68
C SER A 153 6.36 -3.64 -3.68
N PRO A 154 6.55 -4.44 -4.75
CA PRO A 154 7.71 -4.27 -5.62
C PRO A 154 7.69 -2.96 -6.41
N TYR A 155 8.88 -2.35 -6.55
CA TYR A 155 9.09 -1.11 -7.31
C TYR A 155 8.65 -1.17 -8.79
N ARG A 156 8.47 -2.37 -9.36
CA ARG A 156 8.23 -2.58 -10.81
C ARG A 156 6.89 -3.23 -11.17
N GLY A 157 6.02 -3.52 -10.20
CA GLY A 157 4.75 -4.19 -10.48
C GLY A 157 4.27 -5.07 -9.34
N ALA A 158 3.14 -5.75 -9.56
CA ALA A 158 2.65 -6.75 -8.62
C ALA A 158 3.49 -8.03 -8.71
N LEU A 159 3.70 -8.73 -7.58
CA LEU A 159 4.27 -10.07 -7.58
C LEU A 159 3.31 -11.03 -8.30
N GLU A 160 3.84 -11.77 -9.26
CA GLU A 160 3.11 -12.81 -9.99
C GLU A 160 2.93 -14.03 -9.10
N ILE A 161 1.75 -14.16 -8.49
CA ILE A 161 1.40 -15.24 -7.57
C ILE A 161 0.26 -16.05 -8.17
N ASP A 162 0.34 -17.37 -8.07
CA ASP A 162 -0.74 -18.25 -8.52
C ASP A 162 -1.70 -18.59 -7.36
N LEU A 163 -2.84 -17.90 -7.34
CA LEU A 163 -3.90 -18.14 -6.35
C LEU A 163 -4.57 -19.52 -6.51
N LEU A 164 -4.41 -20.21 -7.65
CA LEU A 164 -4.93 -21.57 -7.83
C LEU A 164 -4.18 -22.59 -6.95
N ASN A 165 -2.97 -22.27 -6.50
CA ASN A 165 -2.20 -23.10 -5.57
C ASN A 165 -2.85 -23.20 -4.17
N ILE A 166 -3.82 -22.33 -3.85
CA ILE A 166 -4.63 -22.44 -2.63
C ILE A 166 -5.64 -23.58 -2.79
N LYS A 167 -5.42 -24.70 -2.10
CA LYS A 167 -6.25 -25.92 -2.26
C LYS A 167 -7.67 -25.80 -1.70
N GLU A 168 -7.84 -25.04 -0.62
CA GLU A 168 -9.10 -24.92 0.11
C GLU A 168 -9.97 -23.77 -0.41
N GLU A 169 -11.26 -24.05 -0.58
CA GLU A 169 -12.26 -23.12 -1.11
C GLU A 169 -12.32 -21.81 -0.31
N LYS A 170 -12.43 -21.90 1.02
CA LYS A 170 -12.55 -20.74 1.92
C LYS A 170 -11.39 -19.76 1.78
N TYR A 171 -10.18 -20.26 1.53
CA TYR A 171 -8.97 -19.45 1.44
C TYR A 171 -8.84 -18.76 0.08
N GLN A 172 -9.29 -19.41 -1.00
CA GLN A 172 -9.44 -18.75 -2.30
C GLN A 172 -10.48 -17.63 -2.22
N ILE A 173 -11.60 -17.86 -1.54
CA ILE A 173 -12.62 -16.83 -1.31
C ILE A 173 -12.04 -15.67 -0.49
N ASN A 174 -11.28 -15.95 0.56
CA ASN A 174 -10.62 -14.92 1.35
C ASN A 174 -9.63 -14.07 0.51
N ALA A 175 -8.86 -14.72 -0.37
CA ALA A 175 -7.96 -14.03 -1.30
C ALA A 175 -8.73 -13.10 -2.24
N ILE A 176 -9.81 -13.58 -2.87
CA ILE A 176 -10.68 -12.75 -3.73
C ILE A 176 -11.19 -11.53 -2.96
N LYS A 177 -11.80 -11.74 -1.78
CA LYS A 177 -12.34 -10.65 -0.97
C LYS A 177 -11.27 -9.64 -0.57
N SER A 178 -10.10 -10.11 -0.13
CA SER A 178 -8.99 -9.23 0.29
C SER A 178 -8.46 -8.39 -0.87
N ILE A 179 -8.29 -9.00 -2.04
CA ILE A 179 -7.83 -8.32 -3.26
C ILE A 179 -8.88 -7.30 -3.73
N CYS A 180 -10.14 -7.70 -3.82
CA CYS A 180 -11.23 -6.82 -4.25
C CYS A 180 -11.46 -5.66 -3.26
N LYS A 181 -11.18 -5.85 -1.97
CA LYS A 181 -11.29 -4.80 -0.96
C LYS A 181 -10.21 -3.72 -1.09
N HIS A 182 -9.09 -4.00 -1.77
CA HIS A 182 -7.95 -3.11 -1.81
C HIS A 182 -8.25 -1.79 -2.57
N PRO A 183 -7.84 -0.62 -2.03
CA PRO A 183 -8.37 0.68 -2.43
C PRO A 183 -7.83 1.25 -3.75
N HIS A 184 -6.67 0.79 -4.21
CA HIS A 184 -5.97 1.38 -5.34
C HIS A 184 -5.26 0.32 -6.19
N SER A 185 -4.86 0.68 -7.42
CA SER A 185 -4.10 -0.22 -8.31
C SER A 185 -4.77 -1.57 -8.55
N PHE A 186 -6.11 -1.61 -8.55
CA PHE A 186 -6.89 -2.83 -8.74
C PHE A 186 -6.67 -3.44 -10.14
N ASP A 187 -6.33 -2.62 -11.13
CA ASP A 187 -5.86 -3.06 -12.45
C ASP A 187 -4.70 -4.06 -12.36
N LYS A 188 -3.72 -3.81 -11.49
CA LYS A 188 -2.57 -4.71 -11.30
C LYS A 188 -2.93 -6.00 -10.57
N LEU A 189 -4.01 -5.97 -9.78
CA LEU A 189 -4.49 -7.11 -9.01
C LEU A 189 -5.49 -7.98 -9.79
N LEU A 190 -6.13 -7.41 -10.82
CA LEU A 190 -7.13 -8.09 -11.63
C LEU A 190 -6.53 -9.35 -12.28
N ASP A 191 -5.33 -9.25 -12.84
CA ASP A 191 -4.64 -10.36 -13.50
C ASP A 191 -4.36 -11.53 -12.54
N LEU A 192 -4.25 -11.28 -11.23
CA LEU A 192 -4.03 -12.32 -10.22
C LEU A 192 -5.31 -13.09 -9.88
N ILE A 193 -6.48 -12.44 -9.91
CA ILE A 193 -7.76 -13.07 -9.55
C ILE A 193 -8.47 -13.71 -10.73
N LEU A 194 -8.23 -13.22 -11.96
CA LEU A 194 -8.87 -13.76 -13.17
C LEU A 194 -8.61 -15.27 -13.40
N PRO A 195 -7.42 -15.84 -13.10
CA PRO A 195 -7.19 -17.28 -13.18
C PRO A 195 -8.15 -18.11 -12.31
N LEU A 196 -8.67 -17.56 -11.20
CA LEU A 196 -9.62 -18.26 -10.32
C LEU A 196 -10.97 -18.57 -10.98
N ARG A 197 -11.26 -18.00 -12.15
CA ARG A 197 -12.39 -18.44 -13.00
C ARG A 197 -12.29 -19.92 -13.40
N ASN A 198 -11.07 -20.48 -13.38
CA ASN A 198 -10.81 -21.89 -13.65
C ASN A 198 -10.69 -22.73 -12.37
N SER A 199 -10.98 -22.16 -11.19
CA SER A 199 -10.96 -22.92 -9.94
C SER A 199 -11.89 -24.12 -10.01
N LYS A 200 -11.47 -25.24 -9.41
CA LYS A 200 -12.27 -26.46 -9.27
C LYS A 200 -13.54 -26.25 -8.42
N HIS A 201 -13.57 -25.19 -7.61
CA HIS A 201 -14.65 -24.91 -6.68
C HIS A 201 -15.66 -23.95 -7.30
N ASP A 202 -16.90 -24.40 -7.48
CA ASP A 202 -17.97 -23.62 -8.10
C ASP A 202 -18.27 -22.33 -7.34
N ASN A 203 -18.21 -22.38 -6.01
CA ASN A 203 -18.48 -21.23 -5.15
C ASN A 203 -17.40 -20.13 -5.30
N VAL A 204 -16.13 -20.51 -5.49
CA VAL A 204 -15.04 -19.55 -5.75
C VAL A 204 -15.33 -18.78 -7.03
N ARG A 205 -15.79 -19.47 -8.08
CA ARG A 205 -16.17 -18.84 -9.36
C ARG A 205 -17.35 -17.90 -9.19
N LYS A 206 -18.37 -18.28 -8.40
CA LYS A 206 -19.53 -17.43 -8.11
C LYS A 206 -19.13 -16.16 -7.35
N VAL A 207 -18.36 -16.29 -6.27
CA VAL A 207 -17.87 -15.15 -5.49
C VAL A 207 -17.01 -14.21 -6.34
N LEU A 208 -16.14 -14.76 -7.20
CA LEU A 208 -15.36 -13.95 -8.13
C LEU A 208 -16.25 -13.10 -9.04
N ILE A 209 -17.29 -13.71 -9.61
CA ILE A 209 -18.27 -13.02 -10.46
C ILE A 209 -19.01 -11.93 -9.67
N GLU A 210 -19.47 -12.24 -8.45
CA GLU A 210 -20.20 -11.30 -7.60
C GLU A 210 -19.35 -10.07 -7.24
N GLU A 211 -18.11 -10.29 -6.81
CA GLU A 211 -17.19 -9.21 -6.45
C GLU A 211 -16.81 -8.34 -7.66
N LEU A 212 -16.50 -8.96 -8.81
CA LEU A 212 -16.21 -8.22 -10.04
C LEU A 212 -17.44 -7.46 -10.56
N ALA A 213 -18.63 -8.06 -10.51
CA ALA A 213 -19.88 -7.40 -10.91
C ALA A 213 -20.18 -6.19 -10.01
N SER A 214 -19.96 -6.34 -8.69
CA SER A 214 -20.08 -5.26 -7.72
C SER A 214 -19.11 -4.12 -8.04
N LYS A 215 -17.84 -4.43 -8.32
CA LYS A 215 -16.82 -3.44 -8.71
C LYS A 215 -17.13 -2.73 -10.02
N ILE A 216 -17.63 -3.43 -11.03
CA ILE A 216 -18.07 -2.82 -12.28
C ILE A 216 -19.26 -1.88 -12.02
N PHE A 217 -20.26 -2.33 -11.26
CA PHE A 217 -21.46 -1.53 -11.03
C PHE A 217 -21.19 -0.28 -10.17
N LEU A 218 -20.42 -0.42 -9.10
CA LEU A 218 -20.25 0.63 -8.09
C LEU A 218 -19.03 1.52 -8.29
N VAL A 219 -17.94 1.00 -8.87
CA VAL A 219 -16.62 1.62 -8.71
C VAL A 219 -15.96 1.96 -10.04
N TYR A 220 -15.71 0.97 -10.88
CA TYR A 220 -14.79 1.09 -12.01
C TYR A 220 -15.48 1.04 -13.38
N HIS A 221 -16.74 0.64 -13.43
CA HIS A 221 -17.60 0.74 -14.61
C HIS A 221 -16.99 0.10 -15.86
N ASP A 222 -16.93 0.86 -16.97
CA ASP A 222 -16.44 0.42 -18.27
C ASP A 222 -15.01 -0.11 -18.21
N LYS A 223 -14.12 0.57 -17.46
CA LYS A 223 -12.69 0.30 -17.51
C LYS A 223 -12.32 -1.12 -17.04
N ILE A 224 -12.92 -1.61 -15.96
CA ILE A 224 -12.67 -2.98 -15.49
C ILE A 224 -13.39 -3.99 -16.37
N HIS A 225 -14.58 -3.68 -16.89
CA HIS A 225 -15.26 -4.58 -17.82
C HIS A 225 -14.43 -4.83 -19.09
N ASP A 226 -13.89 -3.77 -19.68
CA ASP A 226 -13.04 -3.85 -20.87
C ASP A 226 -11.74 -4.61 -20.57
N GLN A 227 -11.07 -4.32 -19.45
CA GLN A 227 -9.87 -5.05 -19.03
C GLN A 227 -10.13 -6.55 -18.84
N VAL A 228 -11.24 -6.92 -18.18
CA VAL A 228 -11.62 -8.34 -18.03
C VAL A 228 -11.89 -8.97 -19.39
N LYS A 229 -12.60 -8.28 -20.28
CA LYS A 229 -12.91 -8.78 -21.62
C LYS A 229 -11.66 -9.01 -22.45
N ASP A 230 -10.68 -8.11 -22.39
CA ASP A 230 -9.42 -8.20 -23.12
C ASP A 230 -8.53 -9.35 -22.62
N SER A 231 -8.61 -9.68 -21.33
CA SER A 231 -7.87 -10.79 -20.72
C SER A 231 -8.49 -12.18 -20.93
N LEU A 232 -9.66 -12.27 -21.57
CA LEU A 232 -10.39 -13.53 -21.76
C LEU A 232 -10.33 -14.02 -23.22
N SER A 233 -10.40 -15.35 -23.37
CA SER A 233 -10.47 -15.97 -24.70
C SER A 233 -11.91 -16.08 -25.18
N ASP A 234 -12.10 -16.25 -26.49
CA ASP A 234 -13.44 -16.29 -27.09
C ASP A 234 -14.16 -17.65 -26.94
N ASN A 235 -13.87 -18.36 -25.85
CA ASN A 235 -14.39 -19.69 -25.51
C ASN A 235 -15.75 -19.61 -24.79
N ASP A 236 -16.58 -20.64 -24.91
CA ASP A 236 -17.93 -20.66 -24.31
C ASP A 236 -17.92 -20.44 -22.79
N LYS A 237 -16.94 -21.01 -22.08
CA LYS A 237 -16.79 -20.81 -20.61
C LYS A 237 -16.49 -19.36 -20.25
N ASP A 238 -15.59 -18.71 -20.98
CA ASP A 238 -15.22 -17.31 -20.76
C ASP A 238 -16.38 -16.38 -21.14
N ARG A 239 -17.14 -16.72 -22.19
CA ARG A 239 -18.39 -16.02 -22.56
C ARG A 239 -19.45 -16.15 -21.48
N GLU A 240 -19.62 -17.33 -20.86
CA GLU A 240 -20.52 -17.51 -19.73
C GLU A 240 -20.11 -16.71 -18.50
N PHE A 241 -18.80 -16.64 -18.23
CA PHE A 241 -18.23 -15.80 -17.18
C PHE A 241 -18.49 -14.29 -17.42
N LEU A 242 -18.41 -13.83 -18.67
CA LEU A 242 -18.63 -12.42 -19.03
C LEU A 242 -20.10 -11.96 -19.01
N LYS A 243 -21.07 -12.86 -19.16
CA LYS A 243 -22.50 -12.54 -19.16
C LYS A 243 -22.95 -11.74 -17.92
N PRO A 244 -22.71 -12.21 -16.68
CA PRO A 244 -23.11 -11.48 -15.48
C PRO A 244 -22.42 -10.11 -15.34
N LEU A 245 -21.14 -10.02 -15.71
CA LEU A 245 -20.38 -8.76 -15.67
C LEU A 245 -20.95 -7.72 -16.66
N SER A 246 -21.28 -8.17 -17.87
CA SER A 246 -21.91 -7.32 -18.89
C SER A 246 -23.31 -6.87 -18.47
N ARG A 247 -24.03 -7.68 -17.69
CA ARG A 247 -25.32 -7.28 -17.10
C ARG A 247 -25.15 -6.20 -16.04
N ALA A 248 -24.13 -6.30 -15.19
CA ALA A 248 -23.79 -5.27 -14.20
C ALA A 248 -23.48 -3.94 -14.88
N LEU A 249 -22.67 -3.95 -15.95
CA LEU A 249 -22.36 -2.75 -16.72
C LEU A 249 -23.61 -2.12 -17.36
N LYS A 250 -24.48 -2.92 -17.98
CA LYS A 250 -25.77 -2.45 -18.52
C LYS A 250 -26.64 -1.79 -17.45
N ASN A 251 -26.68 -2.36 -16.25
CA ASN A 251 -27.43 -1.79 -15.13
C ASN A 251 -26.82 -0.46 -14.67
N TYR A 252 -25.49 -0.35 -14.66
CA TYR A 252 -24.79 0.92 -14.38
C TYR A 252 -25.18 2.00 -15.40
N HIS A 253 -25.11 1.73 -16.71
CA HIS A 253 -25.51 2.72 -17.72
C HIS A 253 -26.96 3.14 -17.60
N LYS A 254 -27.88 2.22 -17.27
CA LYS A 254 -29.28 2.57 -16.99
C LYS A 254 -29.39 3.54 -15.83
N LEU A 255 -28.66 3.29 -14.74
CA LEU A 255 -28.63 4.18 -13.58
C LEU A 255 -28.00 5.54 -13.92
N LYS A 256 -26.92 5.55 -14.70
CA LYS A 256 -26.26 6.77 -15.17
C LYS A 256 -27.23 7.63 -15.99
N ASN A 257 -27.88 7.05 -16.99
CA ASN A 257 -28.85 7.76 -17.82
C ASN A 257 -30.04 8.29 -17.02
N LEU A 258 -30.50 7.53 -16.00
CA LEU A 258 -31.55 7.99 -15.09
C LEU A 258 -31.09 9.21 -14.28
N LYS A 259 -29.87 9.19 -13.73
CA LYS A 259 -29.29 10.33 -12.99
C LYS A 259 -29.12 11.55 -13.89
N GLU A 260 -28.62 11.35 -15.11
CA GLU A 260 -28.44 12.43 -16.10
C GLU A 260 -29.77 13.02 -16.58
N SER A 261 -30.87 12.26 -16.52
CA SER A 261 -32.20 12.77 -16.86
C SER A 261 -32.83 13.67 -15.79
N ILE A 262 -32.25 13.72 -14.59
CA ILE A 262 -32.73 14.54 -13.47
C ILE A 262 -31.83 15.78 -13.39
N ASN A 263 -32.34 16.93 -13.85
CA ASN A 263 -31.58 18.19 -13.87
C ASN A 263 -31.06 18.59 -12.49
N ASP A 264 -31.84 18.37 -11.41
CA ASP A 264 -31.45 18.68 -10.03
C ASP A 264 -30.20 17.90 -9.55
N LEU A 265 -29.83 16.82 -10.25
CA LEU A 265 -28.64 16.02 -9.95
C LEU A 265 -27.46 16.38 -10.86
N ASN A 266 -27.59 17.40 -11.71
CA ASN A 266 -26.50 17.85 -12.56
C ASN A 266 -25.44 18.58 -11.72
N PRO A 267 -24.23 18.02 -11.56
CA PRO A 267 -23.20 18.63 -10.73
C PRO A 267 -22.78 20.01 -11.24
N LEU A 268 -22.82 20.25 -12.55
CA LEU A 268 -22.42 21.54 -13.13
C LEU A 268 -23.42 22.63 -12.82
N ASP A 269 -24.72 22.32 -12.88
CA ASP A 269 -25.78 23.27 -12.55
C ASP A 269 -25.79 23.54 -11.04
N ASN A 270 -25.64 22.50 -10.22
CA ASN A 270 -25.54 22.64 -8.76
C ASN A 270 -24.31 23.45 -8.32
N GLU A 271 -23.14 23.21 -8.91
CA GLU A 271 -21.93 23.99 -8.62
C GLU A 271 -22.11 25.44 -9.05
N LYS A 272 -22.68 25.68 -10.23
CA LYS A 272 -22.99 27.03 -10.70
C LYS A 272 -23.96 27.76 -9.77
N GLU A 273 -25.04 27.11 -9.35
CA GLU A 273 -26.01 27.71 -8.41
C GLU A 273 -25.37 28.04 -7.05
N LEU A 274 -24.49 27.17 -6.56
CA LEU A 274 -23.74 27.40 -5.32
C LEU A 274 -22.76 28.57 -5.47
N MET A 275 -22.05 28.66 -6.59
CA MET A 275 -21.15 29.77 -6.91
C MET A 275 -21.92 31.09 -7.07
N ASP A 276 -23.07 31.06 -7.75
CA ASP A 276 -23.95 32.23 -7.92
C ASP A 276 -24.53 32.68 -6.57
N LEU A 277 -24.82 31.75 -5.66
CA LEU A 277 -25.20 32.07 -4.28
C LEU A 277 -24.03 32.68 -3.50
N TYR A 278 -22.83 32.10 -3.59
CA TYR A 278 -21.63 32.63 -2.95
C TYR A 278 -21.34 34.06 -3.40
N TYR A 279 -21.31 34.33 -4.71
CA TYR A 279 -21.09 35.68 -5.23
C TYR A 279 -22.19 36.66 -4.82
N ARG A 280 -23.45 36.22 -4.78
CA ARG A 280 -24.54 37.07 -4.26
C ARG A 280 -24.32 37.43 -2.80
N LEU A 281 -23.99 36.45 -1.95
CA LEU A 281 -23.70 36.69 -0.54
C LEU A 281 -22.48 37.59 -0.34
N GLU A 282 -21.41 37.39 -1.13
CA GLU A 282 -20.23 38.24 -1.13
C GLU A 282 -20.59 39.68 -1.53
N MET A 283 -21.41 39.87 -2.57
CA MET A 283 -21.88 41.20 -2.99
C MET A 283 -22.78 41.85 -1.93
N GLU A 284 -23.65 41.08 -1.28
CA GLU A 284 -24.49 41.56 -0.17
C GLU A 284 -23.66 41.94 1.06
N GLU A 285 -22.65 41.15 1.41
CA GLU A 285 -21.73 41.44 2.52
C GLU A 285 -20.86 42.66 2.21
N ASN A 286 -20.33 42.77 1.00
CA ASN A 286 -19.60 43.94 0.53
C ASN A 286 -20.50 45.20 0.51
N ALA A 287 -21.77 45.07 0.12
CA ALA A 287 -22.72 46.17 0.18
C ALA A 287 -23.00 46.59 1.63
N LYS A 288 -23.21 45.64 2.56
CA LYS A 288 -23.34 45.92 4.00
C LYS A 288 -22.09 46.59 4.56
N MET A 289 -20.89 46.11 4.23
CA MET A 289 -19.63 46.72 4.64
C MET A 289 -19.46 48.13 4.06
N MET A 290 -19.90 48.38 2.83
CA MET A 290 -19.89 49.72 2.23
C MET A 290 -20.89 50.66 2.90
N ASP A 291 -22.07 50.15 3.26
CA ASP A 291 -23.08 50.92 4.01
C ASP A 291 -22.58 51.21 5.44
N GLU A 292 -21.95 50.25 6.13
CA GLU A 292 -21.30 50.44 7.44
C GLU A 292 -20.09 51.41 7.39
N ALA A 293 -19.31 51.38 6.31
CA ALA A 293 -18.24 52.33 6.05
C ALA A 293 -18.78 53.74 5.76
N ARG A 294 -19.90 53.86 5.03
CA ARG A 294 -20.62 55.11 4.79
C ARG A 294 -21.28 55.67 6.05
N GLU A 295 -21.71 54.81 6.97
CA GLU A 295 -22.22 55.15 8.30
C GLU A 295 -21.12 55.52 9.32
N GLY A 296 -19.84 55.54 8.88
CA GLY A 296 -18.76 56.20 9.60
C GLY A 296 -17.99 55.33 10.60
N ARG A 297 -17.86 54.01 10.35
CA ARG A 297 -16.92 53.16 11.09
C ARG A 297 -16.08 52.27 10.15
N GLY A 298 -14.87 52.72 9.81
CA GLY A 298 -13.78 51.83 9.40
C GLY A 298 -13.00 52.23 8.15
N THR A 299 -11.91 52.97 8.34
CA THR A 299 -10.99 53.49 7.29
C THR A 299 -9.97 52.46 6.76
N PHE A 300 -10.19 51.15 6.91
CA PHE A 300 -9.17 50.13 6.65
C PHE A 300 -9.46 49.20 5.45
N LEU A 301 -10.69 49.16 4.95
CA LEU A 301 -11.12 48.22 3.90
C LEU A 301 -10.75 48.65 2.46
N GLU A 302 -10.36 49.90 2.22
CA GLU A 302 -9.99 50.38 0.88
C GLU A 302 -8.64 49.81 0.37
N MET A 303 -7.82 49.20 1.24
CA MET A 303 -6.45 48.76 0.87
C MET A 303 -6.32 47.35 0.31
N THR A 304 -7.37 46.53 0.29
CA THR A 304 -7.25 45.11 -0.11
C THR A 304 -8.16 44.73 -1.28
N SER A 305 -7.95 45.38 -2.44
CA SER A 305 -8.51 44.88 -3.71
C SER A 305 -7.43 44.86 -4.80
N LYS A 306 -6.70 43.74 -4.87
CA LYS A 306 -6.11 43.15 -6.09
C LYS A 306 -5.18 41.98 -5.71
N VAL A 307 -5.71 40.75 -5.78
CA VAL A 307 -4.88 39.55 -5.93
C VAL A 307 -5.04 39.08 -7.36
N ILE A 308 -4.00 39.22 -8.17
CA ILE A 308 -3.92 38.62 -9.50
C ILE A 308 -3.32 37.22 -9.33
N VAL A 309 -4.14 36.19 -9.52
CA VAL A 309 -3.67 34.80 -9.55
C VAL A 309 -3.28 34.44 -10.97
N VAL A 310 -1.99 34.21 -11.20
CA VAL A 310 -1.46 33.69 -12.48
C VAL A 310 -1.31 32.17 -12.35
N ARG A 311 -2.08 31.39 -13.13
CA ARG A 311 -1.92 29.94 -13.28
C ARG A 311 -1.12 29.65 -14.55
N GLY A 312 0.01 28.96 -14.45
CA GLY A 312 0.78 28.52 -15.61
C GLY A 312 1.81 27.42 -15.28
N ASN A 313 1.78 26.32 -16.05
CA ASN A 313 2.71 25.19 -15.98
C ASN A 313 3.94 25.44 -16.85
N SER A 314 4.83 26.32 -16.40
CA SER A 314 6.10 26.58 -17.09
C SER A 314 7.20 26.84 -16.07
N VAL A 315 8.39 26.28 -16.31
CA VAL A 315 9.56 26.56 -15.48
C VAL A 315 10.50 27.47 -16.26
N LYS A 316 10.91 28.57 -15.63
CA LYS A 316 11.94 29.47 -16.14
C LYS A 316 13.20 29.27 -15.29
N TYR A 317 14.28 28.82 -15.92
CA TYR A 317 15.62 28.83 -15.34
C TYR A 317 16.38 30.01 -15.94
N ASP A 318 16.78 30.95 -15.08
CA ASP A 318 17.55 32.15 -15.42
C ASP A 318 16.96 32.96 -16.61
N ASP A 319 17.81 33.53 -17.47
CA ASP A 319 17.43 34.35 -18.64
C ASP A 319 16.96 33.54 -19.86
N ARG A 320 16.58 32.27 -19.68
CA ARG A 320 16.07 31.45 -20.80
C ARG A 320 14.56 31.62 -20.98
N GLU A 321 14.10 31.41 -22.21
CA GLU A 321 12.67 31.38 -22.51
C GLU A 321 11.96 30.28 -21.70
N PRO A 322 10.72 30.51 -21.23
CA PRO A 322 9.95 29.51 -20.49
C PRO A 322 9.81 28.23 -21.32
N MET A 323 10.31 27.11 -20.80
CA MET A 323 10.13 25.82 -21.45
C MET A 323 8.90 25.11 -20.87
N PRO A 324 8.05 24.51 -21.72
CA PRO A 324 6.95 23.68 -21.25
C PRO A 324 7.53 22.43 -20.55
N LEU A 325 6.95 22.05 -19.42
CA LEU A 325 7.30 20.79 -18.77
C LEU A 325 7.01 19.63 -19.73
N ALA A 326 7.95 18.70 -19.87
CA ALA A 326 7.71 17.46 -20.60
C ALA A 326 6.51 16.72 -19.98
N ARG A 327 5.61 16.21 -20.82
CA ARG A 327 4.41 15.48 -20.39
C ARG A 327 4.80 14.12 -19.83
N ILE A 328 4.97 14.03 -18.51
CA ILE A 328 5.06 12.77 -17.78
C ILE A 328 3.67 12.49 -17.22
N GLU A 329 2.98 11.52 -17.80
CA GLU A 329 1.66 11.09 -17.33
C GLU A 329 1.73 9.73 -16.67
N HIS A 330 1.10 9.65 -15.50
CA HIS A 330 0.87 8.42 -14.79
C HIS A 330 -0.63 8.36 -14.46
N SER A 331 -1.26 7.21 -14.73
CA SER A 331 -2.67 7.00 -14.40
C SER A 331 -2.80 5.79 -13.48
N THR A 332 -3.50 5.96 -12.36
CA THR A 332 -3.79 4.90 -11.40
C THR A 332 -5.29 4.76 -11.23
N LEU A 333 -5.80 3.54 -11.15
CA LEU A 333 -7.18 3.30 -10.76
C LEU A 333 -7.34 3.51 -9.25
N ILE A 334 -8.22 4.45 -8.89
CA ILE A 334 -8.64 4.71 -7.51
C ILE A 334 -10.10 4.26 -7.38
N ASP A 335 -10.43 3.57 -6.29
CA ASP A 335 -11.80 3.16 -6.00
C ASP A 335 -12.70 4.40 -5.80
N ALA A 336 -13.65 4.64 -6.69
CA ALA A 336 -14.60 5.76 -6.61
C ALA A 336 -15.33 5.86 -5.25
N SER A 337 -15.48 4.75 -4.52
CA SER A 337 -16.07 4.74 -3.19
C SER A 337 -15.31 5.62 -2.20
N SER A 338 -14.00 5.82 -2.41
CA SER A 338 -13.16 6.70 -1.58
C SER A 338 -13.59 8.16 -1.64
N TYR A 339 -14.23 8.59 -2.73
CA TYR A 339 -14.73 9.95 -2.91
C TYR A 339 -16.24 10.06 -2.60
N LEU A 340 -17.01 9.00 -2.85
CA LEU A 340 -18.45 8.99 -2.62
C LEU A 340 -18.82 8.99 -1.12
N ASN A 341 -18.10 8.22 -0.31
CA ASN A 341 -18.27 8.22 1.15
C ASN A 341 -16.95 7.82 1.83
N PRO A 342 -16.02 8.78 2.04
CA PRO A 342 -14.70 8.51 2.58
C PRO A 342 -14.71 7.83 3.96
N GLU A 343 -15.62 8.25 4.85
CA GLU A 343 -15.70 7.71 6.21
C GLU A 343 -16.18 6.26 6.22
N LEU A 344 -17.25 5.95 5.48
CA LEU A 344 -17.73 4.58 5.34
C LEU A 344 -16.69 3.70 4.65
N TYR A 345 -15.98 4.26 3.68
CA TYR A 345 -14.93 3.58 2.95
C TYR A 345 -13.76 3.20 3.86
N GLU A 346 -13.25 4.15 4.63
CA GLU A 346 -12.18 3.89 5.61
C GLU A 346 -12.60 2.90 6.69
N ARG A 347 -13.83 3.03 7.21
CA ARG A 347 -14.39 2.06 8.17
C ARG A 347 -14.46 0.66 7.56
N LYS A 348 -14.88 0.53 6.30
CA LYS A 348 -14.90 -0.76 5.60
C LYS A 348 -13.50 -1.33 5.44
N LEU A 349 -12.50 -0.51 5.14
CA LEU A 349 -11.10 -0.95 5.03
C LEU A 349 -10.57 -1.53 6.34
N ASN A 350 -10.91 -0.90 7.47
CA ASN A 350 -10.46 -1.29 8.82
C ASN A 350 -11.30 -2.37 9.50
N ASN A 351 -12.55 -2.59 9.07
CA ASN A 351 -13.38 -3.67 9.60
C ASN A 351 -13.14 -4.94 8.78
N PHE A 352 -12.48 -5.92 9.40
CA PHE A 352 -12.11 -7.20 8.77
C PHE A 352 -13.10 -8.34 9.07
N GLU A 353 -14.32 -7.99 9.50
CA GLU A 353 -15.45 -8.92 9.76
C GLU A 353 -16.16 -9.37 8.47
#